data_AF-A0A926VXV7-F1
#
_entry.id   AF-A0A926VXV7-F1
#
_cell.length_a   1.000
_cell.length_b   1.000
_cell.length_c   1.000
_cell.angle_alpha   90.00
_cell.angle_beta   90.00
_cell.angle_gamma   90.00
#
_symmetry.space_group_name_H-M   'P 1'
#
loop_
_entity.id
_entity.type
_entity.pdbx_description
1 polymer ?
#
loop_
_entity_poly.entity_id
_entity_poly.type
_entity_poly.pdbx_seq_one_letter_code
_entity_poly.pdbx_strand_id
1 'polypeptide(L)'
;MPNIFPQIPPVAMPEVIPSELPQQKFHLGEWVRWFQVPNCDFGRVIGVIYTQQASCIATGLHYLVLLDERSPSREICICDFAFEEDIEPLDNSSLEGLQGNHV
;
A
#
# COMPACT_ATOMS: atom_id res chain seq x y z
N MET A 1 32.40 -24.16 12.79
CA MET A 1 32.42 -23.31 11.58
C MET A 1 31.92 -21.93 11.99
N PRO A 2 32.58 -20.82 11.62
CA PRO A 2 32.06 -19.50 11.96
C PRO A 2 30.74 -19.27 11.21
N ASN A 3 29.70 -18.89 11.95
CA ASN A 3 28.41 -18.46 11.40
C ASN A 3 28.62 -17.14 10.63
N ILE A 4 28.86 -17.24 9.33
CA ILE A 4 28.82 -16.10 8.42
C ILE A 4 27.34 -15.91 8.08
N PHE A 5 26.61 -15.17 8.91
CA PHE A 5 25.30 -14.68 8.49
C PHE A 5 25.53 -13.77 7.28
N PRO A 6 24.78 -13.95 6.18
CA PRO A 6 24.84 -13.01 5.07
C PRO A 6 24.51 -11.61 5.60
N GLN A 7 25.50 -10.72 5.61
CA GLN A 7 25.28 -9.32 5.95
C GLN A 7 24.58 -8.67 4.76
N ILE A 8 23.43 -8.06 5.02
CA ILE A 8 22.81 -7.16 4.06
C ILE A 8 23.83 -6.04 3.81
N PRO A 9 24.25 -5.80 2.55
CA PRO A 9 25.20 -4.75 2.26
C PRO A 9 24.66 -3.42 2.79
N PRO A 10 25.51 -2.54 3.34
CA PRO A 10 25.08 -1.23 3.80
C PRO A 10 24.35 -0.50 2.67
N VAL A 11 23.09 -0.14 2.91
CA VAL A 11 22.35 0.73 1.99
C VAL A 11 22.88 2.15 2.20
N ALA A 12 23.53 2.71 1.19
CA ALA A 12 23.86 4.12 1.21
C ALA A 12 22.56 4.92 1.21
N MET A 13 22.42 5.88 2.12
CA MET A 13 21.32 6.83 2.05
C MET A 13 21.42 7.58 0.71
N PRO A 14 20.32 7.77 -0.02
CA PRO A 14 20.35 8.55 -1.25
C PRO A 14 20.91 9.95 -0.94
N GLU A 15 21.86 10.41 -1.76
CA GLU A 15 22.56 11.68 -1.54
C GLU A 15 21.62 12.90 -1.63
N VAL A 16 20.45 12.73 -2.26
CA VAL A 16 19.51 13.82 -2.55
C VAL A 16 18.07 13.39 -2.23
N ILE A 17 17.56 13.86 -1.10
CA ILE A 17 16.12 13.88 -0.83
C ILE A 17 15.52 15.01 -1.68
N PRO A 18 14.47 14.77 -2.48
CA PRO A 18 13.89 15.81 -3.30
C PRO A 18 13.30 16.91 -2.41
N SER A 19 13.48 18.17 -2.80
CA SER A 19 12.96 19.33 -2.06
C SER A 19 11.44 19.39 -2.07
N GLU A 20 10.81 18.76 -3.06
CA GLU A 20 9.37 18.66 -3.22
C GLU A 20 9.01 17.19 -3.47
N LEU A 21 8.02 16.70 -2.73
CA LEU A 21 7.45 15.37 -2.97
C LEU A 21 6.33 15.48 -4.01
N PRO A 22 6.06 14.42 -4.78
CA PRO A 22 4.89 14.38 -5.65
C PRO A 22 3.60 14.67 -4.86
N GLN A 23 2.63 15.29 -5.51
CA GLN A 23 1.34 15.53 -4.91
C GLN A 23 0.64 14.19 -4.64
N GLN A 24 0.18 13.99 -3.41
CA GLN A 24 -0.58 12.81 -3.02
C GLN A 24 -1.98 12.89 -3.64
N LYS A 25 -2.41 11.80 -4.27
CA LYS A 25 -3.78 11.65 -4.75
C LYS A 25 -4.74 11.21 -3.65
N PHE A 26 -4.27 10.31 -2.76
CA PHE A 26 -5.06 9.76 -1.66
C PHE A 26 -4.55 10.26 -0.31
N HIS A 27 -5.46 10.45 0.64
CA HIS A 27 -5.13 11.00 1.96
C HIS A 27 -5.25 9.95 3.06
N LEU A 28 -4.58 10.19 4.19
CA LEU A 28 -4.73 9.34 5.38
C LEU A 28 -6.20 9.25 5.81
N GLY A 29 -6.66 8.03 6.07
CA GLY A 29 -8.04 7.70 6.43
C GLY A 29 -8.99 7.52 5.25
N GLU A 30 -8.56 7.86 4.02
CA GLU A 30 -9.37 7.67 2.82
C GLU A 30 -9.54 6.17 2.53
N TRP A 31 -10.75 5.81 2.08
CA TRP A 31 -11.08 4.46 1.67
C TRP A 31 -10.67 4.25 0.22
N VAL A 32 -9.97 3.16 -0.01
CA VAL A 32 -9.49 2.77 -1.34
C VAL A 32 -9.73 1.29 -1.58
N ARG A 33 -9.80 0.91 -2.85
CA ARG A 33 -9.81 -0.48 -3.29
C ARG A 33 -8.85 -0.69 -4.46
N TRP A 34 -8.33 -1.89 -4.59
CA TRP A 34 -7.67 -2.29 -5.82
C TRP A 34 -8.72 -2.44 -6.92
N PHE A 35 -8.46 -1.96 -8.13
CA PHE A 35 -9.46 -2.04 -9.21
C PHE A 35 -9.04 -2.97 -10.36
N GLN A 36 -7.78 -3.40 -10.36
CA GLN A 36 -7.23 -4.24 -11.43
C GLN A 36 -7.58 -5.73 -11.31
N VAL A 37 -8.24 -6.15 -10.22
CA VAL A 37 -8.60 -7.56 -9.98
C VAL A 37 -10.09 -7.73 -9.63
N PRO A 38 -10.74 -8.84 -10.02
CA PRO A 38 -12.19 -9.03 -9.82
C PRO A 38 -12.62 -9.09 -8.34
N ASN A 39 -11.88 -9.84 -7.52
CA ASN A 39 -12.09 -9.93 -6.08
C ASN A 39 -11.10 -9.02 -5.39
N CYS A 40 -11.38 -7.73 -5.45
CA CYS A 40 -10.46 -6.70 -5.00
C CYS A 40 -10.39 -6.58 -3.48
N ASP A 41 -9.17 -6.39 -3.00
CA ASP A 41 -8.95 -5.92 -1.64
C ASP A 41 -9.32 -4.45 -1.50
N PHE A 42 -9.66 -4.07 -0.28
CA PHE A 42 -10.03 -2.70 0.08
C PHE A 42 -9.73 -2.41 1.54
N GLY A 43 -9.57 -1.13 1.83
CA GLY A 43 -9.12 -0.70 3.14
C GLY A 43 -8.95 0.80 3.25
N ARG A 44 -8.31 1.22 4.35
CA ARG A 44 -8.01 2.63 4.62
C ARG A 44 -6.54 2.93 4.44
N VAL A 45 -6.23 4.06 3.82
CA VAL A 45 -4.86 4.57 3.77
C VAL A 45 -4.40 4.94 5.19
N ILE A 46 -3.32 4.32 5.66
CA ILE A 46 -2.73 4.57 6.99
C ILE A 46 -1.29 5.11 6.91
N GLY A 47 -0.70 5.18 5.72
CA GLY A 47 0.62 5.75 5.52
C GLY A 47 0.90 6.05 4.05
N VAL A 48 1.83 6.98 3.82
CA VAL A 48 2.34 7.31 2.49
C VAL A 48 3.85 7.32 2.56
N ILE A 49 4.49 6.58 1.65
CA ILE A 49 5.94 6.42 1.61
C ILE A 49 6.44 6.83 0.23
N TYR A 50 7.50 7.63 0.20
CA TYR A 50 8.22 7.94 -1.02
C TYR A 50 9.52 7.12 -1.07
N THR A 51 9.70 6.36 -2.15
CA THR A 51 10.87 5.50 -2.35
C THR A 51 11.61 5.89 -3.63
N GLN A 52 12.94 5.89 -3.57
CA GLN A 52 13.82 6.14 -4.74
C GLN A 52 14.63 4.92 -5.14
N GLN A 53 14.86 4.00 -4.20
CA GLN A 53 15.53 2.73 -4.41
C GLN A 53 14.89 1.71 -3.48
N ALA A 54 14.50 0.58 -4.04
CA ALA A 54 14.06 -0.60 -3.30
C ALA A 54 14.60 -1.84 -4.01
N SER A 55 14.67 -2.96 -3.29
CA SER A 55 15.11 -4.26 -3.84
C SER A 55 14.22 -4.72 -5.00
N CYS A 56 12.96 -4.29 -5.00
CA CYS A 56 12.03 -4.27 -6.12
C CYS A 56 11.99 -2.82 -6.64
N ILE A 57 12.08 -2.60 -7.95
CA ILE A 57 12.04 -1.26 -8.58
C ILE A 57 10.66 -0.65 -8.35
N ALA A 58 10.47 -0.06 -7.18
CA ALA A 58 9.25 0.56 -6.73
C ALA A 58 9.65 1.99 -6.36
N THR A 59 9.53 2.90 -7.33
CA THR A 59 9.94 4.31 -7.18
C THR A 59 8.72 5.20 -7.23
N GLY A 60 8.64 6.19 -6.35
CA GLY A 60 7.51 7.11 -6.26
C GLY A 60 6.71 6.95 -4.97
N LEU A 61 5.46 7.42 -4.99
CA LEU A 61 4.55 7.34 -3.85
C LEU A 61 3.91 5.96 -3.76
N HIS A 62 3.92 5.41 -2.56
CA HIS A 62 3.26 4.16 -2.20
C HIS A 62 2.36 4.41 -1.01
N TYR A 63 1.17 3.84 -1.04
CA TYR A 63 0.18 3.99 0.00
C TYR A 63 0.14 2.71 0.83
N LEU A 64 0.38 2.82 2.14
CA LEU A 64 0.14 1.71 3.06
C LEU A 64 -1.35 1.68 3.39
N VAL A 65 -2.01 0.59 3.03
CA VAL A 65 -3.45 0.40 3.22
C VAL A 65 -3.68 -0.65 4.30
N LEU A 66 -4.44 -0.28 5.33
CA LEU A 66 -4.97 -1.22 6.32
C LEU A 66 -6.22 -1.88 5.75
N LEU A 67 -6.15 -3.19 5.50
CA LEU A 67 -7.26 -3.93 4.92
C LEU A 67 -8.44 -4.01 5.92
N ASP A 68 -9.65 -3.83 5.40
CA ASP A 68 -10.88 -4.03 6.17
C ASP A 68 -11.02 -5.51 6.58
N GLU A 69 -11.71 -5.78 7.69
CA GLU A 69 -11.97 -7.14 8.17
C GLU A 69 -12.61 -8.05 7.11
N ARG A 70 -13.35 -7.46 6.15
CA ARG A 70 -14.04 -8.15 5.06
C ARG A 70 -13.27 -8.17 3.75
N SER A 71 -12.07 -7.60 3.71
CA SER A 71 -11.23 -7.65 2.50
C SER A 71 -10.85 -9.11 2.21
N PRO A 72 -10.92 -9.58 0.95
CA PRO A 72 -10.63 -10.98 0.60
C PRO A 72 -9.31 -11.54 1.17
N SER A 73 -8.25 -10.73 1.20
CA SER A 73 -6.93 -11.16 1.66
C SER A 73 -6.68 -10.87 3.15
N ARG A 74 -7.67 -10.37 3.90
CA ARG A 74 -7.47 -9.87 5.27
C ARG A 74 -6.92 -10.91 6.25
N GLU A 75 -7.32 -12.17 6.07
CA GLU A 75 -6.91 -13.28 6.93
C GLU A 75 -5.40 -13.57 6.83
N ILE A 76 -4.79 -13.26 5.68
CA ILE A 76 -3.38 -13.53 5.40
C ILE A 76 -2.53 -12.25 5.37
N CYS A 77 -3.15 -11.09 5.19
CA CYS A 77 -2.50 -9.79 5.08
C CYS A 77 -3.29 -8.73 5.84
N ILE A 78 -2.67 -8.08 6.83
CA ILE A 78 -3.32 -7.01 7.61
C ILE A 78 -3.22 -5.68 6.86
N CYS A 79 -2.03 -5.39 6.33
CA CYS A 79 -1.74 -4.17 5.59
C CYS A 79 -0.94 -4.51 4.34
N ASP A 80 -1.21 -3.81 3.24
CA ASP A 80 -0.47 -3.96 2.00
C ASP A 80 -0.05 -2.60 1.43
N PHE A 81 1.00 -2.62 0.61
CA PHE A 81 1.45 -1.46 -0.14
C PHE A 81 0.76 -1.41 -1.50
N ALA A 82 0.12 -0.28 -1.78
CA ALA A 82 -0.48 0.03 -3.06
C ALA A 82 0.35 1.04 -3.84
N PHE A 83 0.52 0.80 -5.14
CA PHE A 83 0.86 1.84 -6.10
C PHE A 83 -0.37 2.71 -6.38
N GLU A 84 -0.16 3.99 -6.69
CA GLU A 84 -1.26 4.95 -6.94
C GLU A 84 -2.16 4.51 -8.10
N GLU A 85 -1.57 3.87 -9.10
CA GLU A 85 -2.20 3.36 -10.32
C GLU A 85 -3.00 2.06 -10.15
N ASP A 86 -2.86 1.38 -9.01
CA ASP A 86 -3.54 0.10 -8.75
C ASP A 86 -4.80 0.26 -7.92
N ILE A 87 -4.95 1.42 -7.27
CA ILE A 87 -6.05 1.73 -6.37
C ILE A 87 -6.90 2.90 -6.87
N GLU A 88 -8.17 2.89 -6.44
CA GLU A 88 -9.11 3.98 -6.68
C GLU A 88 -9.90 4.30 -5.41
N PRO A 89 -10.51 5.50 -5.32
CA PRO A 89 -11.35 5.84 -4.18
C PRO A 89 -12.52 4.87 -4.05
N LEU A 90 -12.80 4.45 -2.82
CA LEU A 90 -13.96 3.65 -2.50
C LEU A 90 -14.94 4.52 -1.70
N ASP A 91 -16.02 4.93 -2.34
CA ASP A 91 -17.04 5.77 -1.70
C ASP A 91 -17.90 4.97 -0.71
N ASN A 92 -18.61 5.70 0.15
CA ASN A 92 -19.44 5.10 1.20
C ASN A 92 -20.57 4.22 0.64
N SER A 93 -21.15 4.57 -0.51
CA SER A 93 -22.18 3.75 -1.16
C SER A 93 -21.63 2.41 -1.66
N SER A 94 -20.43 2.41 -2.22
CA SER A 94 -19.77 1.19 -2.69
C SER A 94 -19.30 0.35 -1.50
N LEU A 95 -18.84 0.99 -0.43
CA LEU A 95 -18.60 0.33 0.85
C LEU A 95 -19.84 -0.42 1.31
N GLU A 96 -20.98 0.25 1.44
CA GLU A 96 -22.26 -0.35 1.87
C GLU A 96 -22.64 -1.57 1.02
N GLY A 97 -22.46 -1.51 -0.31
CA GLY A 97 -22.66 -2.65 -1.20
C GLY A 97 -21.74 -3.84 -0.92
N LEU A 98 -20.50 -3.58 -0.49
CA LEU A 98 -19.56 -4.61 -0.04
C LEU A 98 -19.87 -5.10 1.39
N GLN A 99 -20.54 -4.28 2.22
CA GLN A 99 -20.98 -4.68 3.56
C GLN A 99 -22.22 -5.60 3.55
N GLY A 100 -23.04 -5.54 2.49
CA GLY A 100 -24.36 -6.19 2.42
C GLY A 100 -24.40 -7.66 2.00
N ASN A 101 -23.27 -8.29 1.66
CA ASN A 101 -23.23 -9.64 1.04
C ASN A 101 -23.02 -10.81 2.02
N HIS A 102 -23.44 -10.69 3.28
CA HIS A 102 -23.54 -11.83 4.20
C HIS A 102 -25.00 -12.10 4.58
N VAL A 103 -25.64 -13.03 3.84
CA VAL A 103 -26.77 -13.84 4.31
C VAL A 103 -26.29 -15.27 4.45
#